data_AF-A0A4P5WFK1-F1
#
_entry.id   AF-A0A4P5WFK1-F1
#
_cell.length_a   1.000
_cell.length_b   1.000
_cell.length_c   1.000
_cell.angle_alpha   90.00
_cell.angle_beta   90.00
_cell.angle_gamma   90.00
#
_symmetry.space_group_name_H-M   'P 1'
#
loop_
_entity.id
_entity.type
_entity.pdbx_description
1 polymer ?
#
loop_
_entity_poly.entity_id
_entity_poly.type
_entity_poly.pdbx_seq_one_letter_code
_entity_poly.pdbx_strand_id
1 'polypeptide(L)'
;MALKKGDILDEFKRHSQSCGLVVKVMGGGEGFEKIVCCGHDLTEEDLVPDAEIIRGREKGSLPPAVVLDEKKLYQDSCGLRVMIIDGGAGFTEIRCCGHVLTASSIRDLQYGKMRGAEPESTGSEGTA
;
A
#
# COMPACT_ATOMS: atom_id res chain seq x y z
N MET A 1 2.37 -7.23 16.53
CA MET A 1 3.80 -7.56 16.39
C MET A 1 4.36 -6.67 15.29
N ALA A 2 5.66 -6.35 15.32
CA ALA A 2 6.20 -5.24 14.55
C ALA A 2 6.85 -5.70 13.23
N LEU A 3 6.42 -5.12 12.11
CA LEU A 3 7.18 -5.20 10.85
C LEU A 3 8.44 -4.33 10.94
N LYS A 4 9.49 -4.74 10.24
CA LYS A 4 10.75 -4.00 10.14
C LYS A 4 10.96 -3.47 8.73
N LYS A 5 11.73 -2.39 8.63
CA LYS A 5 12.16 -1.87 7.33
C LYS A 5 12.95 -2.93 6.57
N GLY A 6 12.54 -3.17 5.33
CA GLY A 6 13.15 -4.15 4.44
C GLY A 6 12.41 -5.48 4.39
N ASP A 7 11.48 -5.72 5.31
CA ASP A 7 10.62 -6.90 5.30
C ASP A 7 9.76 -6.94 4.04
N ILE A 8 9.52 -8.14 3.54
CA ILE A 8 8.70 -8.39 2.35
C ILE A 8 7.65 -9.43 2.73
N LEU A 9 6.38 -9.10 2.52
CA LEU A 9 5.28 -10.04 2.64
C LEU A 9 4.92 -10.54 1.24
N ASP A 10 4.84 -11.86 1.08
CA ASP A 10 4.39 -12.49 -0.16
C ASP A 10 3.23 -13.45 0.13
N GLU A 11 2.05 -13.08 -0.38
CA GLU A 11 0.85 -13.91 -0.28
C GLU A 11 1.05 -15.29 -0.90
N PHE A 12 1.82 -15.37 -1.98
CA PHE A 12 2.03 -16.59 -2.74
C PHE A 12 2.74 -17.68 -1.93
N LYS A 13 3.49 -17.28 -0.88
CA LYS A 13 4.18 -18.19 0.03
C LYS A 13 3.22 -19.20 0.67
N ARG A 14 2.09 -18.71 1.19
CA ARG A 14 1.06 -19.55 1.84
C ARG A 14 -0.17 -19.78 0.97
N HIS A 15 -0.45 -18.85 0.06
CA HIS A 15 -1.67 -18.82 -0.74
C HIS A 15 -1.31 -18.67 -2.22
N SER A 16 -0.70 -19.70 -2.79
CA SER A 16 -0.32 -19.77 -4.21
C SER A 16 -1.50 -19.78 -5.20
N GLN A 17 -2.73 -19.88 -4.70
CA GLN A 17 -3.97 -19.81 -5.49
C GLN A 17 -4.58 -18.39 -5.52
N SER A 18 -4.07 -17.46 -4.72
CA SER A 18 -4.55 -16.07 -4.69
C SER A 18 -3.89 -15.21 -5.77
N CYS A 19 -4.27 -13.93 -5.81
CA CYS A 19 -3.70 -12.95 -6.75
C CYS A 19 -2.19 -12.69 -6.60
N GLY A 20 -1.58 -13.17 -5.51
CA GLY A 20 -0.13 -13.12 -5.27
C GLY A 20 0.36 -11.72 -4.91
N LEU A 21 -0.28 -11.08 -3.93
CA LEU A 21 0.13 -9.76 -3.44
C LEU A 21 1.54 -9.80 -2.85
N VAL A 22 2.42 -8.91 -3.31
CA VAL A 22 3.74 -8.69 -2.74
C VAL A 22 3.89 -7.27 -2.24
N VAL A 23 4.21 -7.15 -0.96
CA VAL A 23 4.34 -5.87 -0.27
C VAL A 23 5.70 -5.79 0.41
N LYS A 24 6.43 -4.71 0.17
CA LYS A 24 7.70 -4.42 0.83
C LYS A 24 7.57 -3.28 1.82
N VAL A 25 8.02 -3.53 3.04
CA VAL A 25 8.04 -2.55 4.13
C VAL A 25 9.20 -1.59 3.90
N MET A 26 8.86 -0.33 3.69
CA MET A 26 9.81 0.77 3.53
C MET A 26 10.17 1.44 4.86
N GLY A 27 9.33 1.31 5.88
CA GLY A 27 9.58 1.80 7.23
C GLY A 27 8.34 1.71 8.13
N GLY A 28 8.53 1.93 9.44
CA GLY A 28 7.47 1.82 10.43
C GLY A 28 6.92 0.39 10.57
N GLY A 29 5.70 0.28 11.06
CA GLY A 29 4.98 -0.99 11.20
C GLY A 29 5.08 -1.66 12.57
N GLU A 30 5.45 -0.89 13.61
CA GLU A 30 5.48 -1.40 14.99
C GLU A 30 4.11 -1.90 15.47
N GLY A 31 3.04 -1.23 15.03
CA GLY A 31 1.66 -1.63 15.31
C GLY A 31 0.99 -2.38 14.17
N PHE A 32 1.75 -2.98 13.25
CA PHE A 32 1.15 -3.76 12.17
C PHE A 32 0.38 -4.96 12.74
N GLU A 33 -0.81 -5.20 12.21
CA GLU A 33 -1.65 -6.32 12.62
C GLU A 33 -1.75 -7.35 11.51
N LYS A 34 -2.27 -6.94 10.33
CA LYS A 34 -2.46 -7.82 9.18
C LYS A 34 -2.80 -7.06 7.89
N ILE A 35 -2.60 -7.71 6.75
CA ILE A 35 -3.11 -7.28 5.44
C ILE A 35 -4.18 -8.26 5.00
N VAL A 36 -5.33 -7.75 4.53
CA VAL A 36 -6.41 -8.57 3.99
C VAL A 36 -6.38 -8.51 2.46
N CYS A 37 -6.12 -9.65 1.82
CA CYS A 37 -6.10 -9.79 0.37
C CYS A 37 -6.84 -11.06 -0.05
N CYS A 38 -7.76 -10.98 -1.02
CA CYS A 38 -8.55 -12.15 -1.47
C CYS A 38 -9.31 -12.89 -0.34
N GLY A 39 -9.57 -12.22 0.80
CA GLY A 39 -10.16 -12.85 1.99
C GLY A 39 -9.15 -13.60 2.88
N HIS A 40 -7.86 -13.53 2.56
CA HIS A 40 -6.77 -14.07 3.35
C HIS A 40 -6.09 -12.98 4.18
N ASP A 41 -5.77 -13.32 5.42
CA ASP A 41 -5.01 -12.48 6.34
C ASP A 41 -3.51 -12.79 6.18
N LEU A 42 -2.76 -11.86 5.61
CA LEU A 42 -1.30 -11.90 5.58
C LEU A 42 -0.75 -11.26 6.86
N THR A 43 0.16 -11.96 7.50
CA THR A 43 0.81 -11.55 8.73
C THR A 43 2.33 -11.68 8.60
N GLU A 44 3.06 -11.58 9.71
CA GLU A 44 4.49 -11.84 9.77
C GLU A 44 4.89 -13.27 9.34
N GLU A 45 3.96 -14.23 9.38
CA GLU A 45 4.23 -15.59 8.92
C GLU A 45 4.47 -15.66 7.41
N ASP A 46 3.93 -14.68 6.67
CA ASP A 46 4.07 -14.52 5.23
C ASP A 46 5.33 -13.71 4.85
N LEU A 47 6.18 -13.39 5.83
CA LEU A 47 7.46 -12.74 5.58
C LEU A 47 8.39 -13.65 4.78
N VAL A 48 8.94 -13.10 3.70
CA VAL A 48 9.93 -13.72 2.84
C VAL A 48 11.20 -12.88 2.82
N PRO A 49 12.38 -13.51 2.69
CA PRO A 49 13.65 -12.80 2.65
C PRO A 49 13.83 -12.01 1.34
N ASP A 50 13.19 -12.43 0.25
CA ASP A 50 13.24 -11.75 -1.04
C ASP A 50 11.91 -11.87 -1.79
N ALA A 51 11.57 -10.83 -2.57
CA ALA A 51 10.38 -10.82 -3.40
C ALA A 51 10.66 -11.57 -4.72
N GLU A 52 10.30 -12.84 -4.81
CA GLU A 52 10.35 -13.51 -6.10
C GLU A 52 9.35 -12.88 -7.05
N ILE A 53 9.80 -12.36 -8.19
CA ILE A 53 8.90 -11.85 -9.23
C ILE A 53 8.42 -13.04 -10.08
N ILE A 54 7.37 -13.69 -9.60
CA ILE A 54 6.76 -14.84 -10.28
C ILE A 54 5.87 -14.33 -11.42
N ARG A 55 6.08 -14.85 -12.64
CA ARG A 55 5.22 -14.56 -13.80
C ARG A 55 3.86 -15.24 -13.61
N GLY A 56 2.78 -14.46 -13.52
CA GLY A 56 1.42 -14.96 -13.39
C GLY A 56 0.55 -14.25 -12.35
N ARG A 57 1.10 -13.28 -11.60
CA ARG A 57 0.34 -12.48 -10.64
C ARG A 57 -0.71 -11.62 -11.34
N GLU A 58 -1.95 -11.68 -10.85
CA GLU A 58 -3.01 -10.80 -11.32
C GLU A 58 -2.76 -9.39 -10.82
N LYS A 59 -2.37 -8.51 -11.75
CA LYS A 59 -2.20 -7.09 -11.47
C LYS A 59 -3.56 -6.51 -11.09
N GLY A 60 -3.66 -6.05 -9.86
CA GLY A 60 -4.87 -5.42 -9.36
C GLY A 60 -5.13 -4.04 -9.92
N SER A 61 -6.20 -3.41 -9.41
CA SER A 61 -6.46 -1.98 -9.63
C SER A 61 -5.39 -1.06 -9.04
N LEU A 62 -4.41 -1.61 -8.32
CA LEU A 62 -3.30 -0.88 -7.73
C LEU A 62 -2.09 -1.01 -8.66
N PRO A 63 -1.58 0.10 -9.22
CA PRO A 63 -0.39 0.05 -10.04
C PRO A 63 0.83 -0.44 -9.22
N PRO A 64 1.78 -1.15 -9.85
CA PRO A 64 3.02 -1.51 -9.19
C PRO A 64 3.78 -0.25 -8.76
N ALA A 65 4.56 -0.36 -7.68
CA ALA A 65 5.31 0.73 -7.04
C ALA A 65 4.47 1.80 -6.30
N VAL A 66 3.22 1.50 -5.99
CA VAL A 66 2.42 2.32 -5.07
C VAL A 66 3.01 2.26 -3.67
N VAL A 67 3.25 3.43 -3.09
CA VAL A 67 3.70 3.56 -1.70
C VAL A 67 2.54 4.00 -0.82
N LEU A 68 2.21 3.14 0.12
CA LEU A 68 1.29 3.36 1.22
C LEU A 68 2.07 3.97 2.38
N ASP A 69 1.59 5.10 2.87
CA ASP A 69 2.20 5.79 4.00
C ASP A 69 1.08 6.17 4.95
N GLU A 70 0.98 5.42 6.03
CA GLU A 70 -0.02 5.62 7.06
C GLU A 70 0.10 6.99 7.71
N LYS A 71 1.31 7.50 7.89
CA LYS A 71 1.54 8.81 8.51
C LYS A 71 0.93 9.96 7.71
N LYS A 72 0.76 9.77 6.40
CA LYS A 72 0.09 10.76 5.54
C LYS A 72 -1.41 10.82 5.75
N LEU A 73 -2.04 9.70 6.08
CA LEU A 73 -3.48 9.63 6.34
C LEU A 73 -3.79 9.92 7.82
N TYR A 74 -2.94 9.40 8.69
CA TYR A 74 -3.12 9.40 10.14
C TYR A 74 -1.79 9.78 10.81
N GLN A 75 -1.65 11.07 11.15
CA GLN A 75 -0.42 11.63 11.70
C GLN A 75 0.02 11.02 13.04
N ASP A 76 -0.93 10.45 13.80
CA ASP A 76 -0.73 9.86 15.13
C ASP A 76 -0.27 8.38 15.07
N SER A 77 -0.15 7.81 13.88
CA SER A 77 0.13 6.37 13.74
C SER A 77 1.62 6.05 13.87
N CYS A 78 1.95 4.76 13.99
CA CYS A 78 3.34 4.28 14.04
C CYS A 78 4.16 4.57 12.76
N GLY A 79 3.51 5.08 11.72
CA GLY A 79 4.14 5.50 10.48
C GLY A 79 4.44 4.32 9.56
N LEU A 80 3.53 3.35 9.51
CA LEU A 80 3.64 2.21 8.59
C LEU A 80 3.76 2.73 7.16
N ARG A 81 4.87 2.38 6.52
CA ARG A 81 5.16 2.72 5.14
C ARG A 81 5.50 1.45 4.38
N VAL A 82 4.63 1.10 3.43
CA VAL A 82 4.77 -0.12 2.63
C VAL A 82 4.63 0.19 1.16
N MET A 83 5.25 -0.61 0.32
CA MET A 83 5.25 -0.46 -1.13
C MET A 83 4.69 -1.74 -1.74
N ILE A 84 3.67 -1.62 -2.58
CA ILE A 84 3.17 -2.74 -3.36
C ILE A 84 4.15 -2.95 -4.53
N ILE A 85 4.83 -4.08 -4.53
CA ILE A 85 5.75 -4.45 -5.60
C ILE A 85 4.96 -5.02 -6.77
N ASP A 86 4.11 -6.01 -6.50
CA ASP A 86 3.36 -6.73 -7.53
C ASP A 86 2.08 -7.38 -6.96
N GLY A 87 1.19 -7.84 -7.84
CA GLY A 87 -0.11 -8.44 -7.46
C GLY A 87 -1.15 -7.45 -6.93
N GLY A 88 -1.98 -7.92 -5.99
CA GLY A 88 -2.94 -7.08 -5.27
C GLY A 88 -4.29 -6.86 -5.95
N ALA A 89 -4.71 -7.75 -6.86
CA ALA A 89 -6.07 -7.72 -7.42
C ALA A 89 -7.16 -7.84 -6.35
N GLY A 90 -6.93 -8.66 -5.33
CA GLY A 90 -7.85 -8.80 -4.20
C GLY A 90 -7.48 -7.96 -2.97
N PHE A 91 -6.57 -6.99 -3.09
CA PHE A 91 -6.18 -6.18 -1.94
C PHE A 91 -7.41 -5.42 -1.40
N THR A 92 -7.71 -5.63 -0.13
CA THR A 92 -8.89 -5.06 0.53
C THR A 92 -8.47 -3.95 1.49
N GLU A 93 -7.70 -4.32 2.53
CA GLU A 93 -7.30 -3.40 3.58
C GLU A 93 -6.02 -3.82 4.31
N ILE A 94 -5.33 -2.86 4.92
CA ILE A 94 -4.24 -3.08 5.88
C ILE A 94 -4.69 -2.55 7.23
N ARG A 95 -4.46 -3.34 8.29
CA ARG A 95 -4.73 -2.94 9.67
C ARG A 95 -3.43 -2.69 10.40
N CYS A 96 -3.30 -1.49 10.96
CA CYS A 96 -2.15 -1.10 11.74
C CYS A 96 -2.54 -0.04 12.77
N CYS A 97 -2.15 -0.22 14.02
CA CYS A 97 -2.50 0.66 15.14
C CYS A 97 -4.02 0.89 15.30
N GLY A 98 -4.87 -0.05 14.91
CA GLY A 98 -6.33 0.15 14.87
C GLY A 98 -6.83 1.04 13.72
N HIS A 99 -5.95 1.53 12.86
CA HIS A 99 -6.30 2.20 11.61
C HIS A 99 -6.41 1.21 10.45
N VAL A 100 -7.32 1.52 9.54
CA VAL A 100 -7.59 0.69 8.35
C VAL A 100 -7.22 1.49 7.10
N LEU A 101 -6.21 1.01 6.37
CA LEU A 101 -5.81 1.55 5.07
C LEU A 101 -6.43 0.71 3.96
N THR A 102 -7.36 1.27 3.21
CA THR A 102 -8.06 0.57 2.11
C THR A 102 -7.54 1.01 0.75
N ALA A 103 -7.86 0.27 -0.31
CA ALA A 103 -7.59 0.65 -1.70
C ALA A 103 -8.06 2.09 -2.03
N SER A 104 -9.15 2.55 -1.43
CA SER A 104 -9.69 3.90 -1.56
C SER A 104 -8.78 4.95 -0.91
N SER A 105 -8.22 4.65 0.27
CA SER A 105 -7.23 5.49 0.93
C SER A 105 -5.95 5.63 0.09
N ILE A 106 -5.62 4.60 -0.70
CA ILE A 106 -4.50 4.62 -1.65
C ILE A 106 -4.78 5.56 -2.82
N ARG A 107 -6.00 5.52 -3.38
CA ARG A 107 -6.40 6.48 -4.40
C ARG A 107 -6.28 7.88 -3.86
N ASP A 108 -6.78 8.16 -2.66
CA ASP A 108 -6.69 9.49 -2.04
C ASP A 108 -5.24 9.95 -1.87
N LEU A 109 -4.33 9.07 -1.43
CA LEU A 109 -2.89 9.37 -1.36
C LEU A 109 -2.24 9.64 -2.73
N GLN A 110 -2.64 8.90 -3.78
CA GLN A 110 -2.17 9.16 -5.14
C GLN A 110 -2.74 10.47 -5.69
N TYR A 111 -4.02 10.75 -5.46
CA TYR A 111 -4.68 12.00 -5.85
C TYR A 111 -4.09 13.20 -5.10
N GLY A 112 -3.74 13.06 -3.82
CA GLY A 112 -3.05 14.10 -3.04
C GLY A 112 -1.63 14.37 -3.52
N LYS A 113 -0.96 13.40 -4.14
CA LYS A 113 0.32 13.62 -4.84
C LYS A 113 0.15 14.28 -6.22
N MET A 114 -0.99 14.10 -6.87
CA MET A 114 -1.34 14.78 -8.14
C MET A 114 -1.89 16.19 -7.91
N ARG A 115 -2.51 16.48 -6.76
CA ARG A 115 -2.99 17.81 -6.35
C ARG A 115 -1.91 18.69 -5.69
N GLY A 116 -0.65 18.47 -6.07
CA GLY A 116 0.45 19.38 -5.80
C GLY A 116 0.62 20.47 -6.88
N ALA A 117 -0.43 20.77 -7.65
CA ALA A 117 -0.46 21.87 -8.60
C ALA A 117 -1.89 22.32 -8.89
N GLU A 118 -2.57 22.89 -7.91
CA GLU A 118 -3.57 23.92 -8.21
C GLU A 118 -3.31 25.10 -7.27
N PRO A 119 -3.30 26.32 -7.81
CA PRO A 119 -4.46 27.12 -7.49
C PRO A 119 -5.16 27.61 -8.75
N GLU A 120 -6.46 27.33 -8.81
CA GLU A 120 -7.40 28.23 -9.46
C GLU A 120 -7.24 29.64 -8.84
N SER A 121 -7.06 30.66 -9.67
CA SER A 121 -7.49 32.04 -9.39
C SER A 121 -7.50 32.86 -10.69
N THR A 122 -8.66 32.85 -11.33
CA THR A 122 -9.45 33.98 -11.83
C THR A 122 -8.77 35.35 -11.99
N GLY A 123 -8.87 35.95 -13.19
CA GLY A 123 -8.69 37.39 -13.42
C GLY A 123 -8.24 37.71 -14.85
N SER A 124 -9.17 37.82 -15.79
CA SER A 124 -9.62 39.08 -16.44
C SER A 124 -8.60 39.78 -17.35
N GLU A 125 -9.00 39.85 -18.62
CA GLU A 125 -8.86 40.96 -19.60
C GLU A 125 -7.52 41.69 -19.80
N GLY A 126 -7.12 41.83 -21.07
CA GLY A 126 -6.25 42.94 -21.49
C GLY A 126 -5.51 42.73 -22.81
N THR A 127 -6.16 43.05 -23.92
CA THR A 127 -5.51 43.42 -25.19
C THR A 127 -4.66 44.68 -25.02
N ALA A 128 -3.45 44.70 -25.60
CA ALA A 128 -2.88 45.81 -26.39
C ALA A 128 -1.55 45.40 -27.02
#